data_AF-J5GGY8-F1
#
_entry.id   AF-J5GGY8-F1
#
_cell.length_a   1.000
_cell.length_b   1.000
_cell.length_c   1.000
_cell.angle_alpha   90.00
_cell.angle_beta   90.00
_cell.angle_gamma   90.00
#
_symmetry.space_group_name_H-M   'P 1'
#
loop_
_entity.id
_entity.type
_entity.pdbx_description
1 polymer ?
#
loop_
_entity_poly.entity_id
_entity_poly.type
_entity_poly.pdbx_seq_one_letter_code
_entity_poly.pdbx_strand_id
1 'polypeptide(L)'
;MDINPIDKKNEICKLLDDLEAEYEIHTFGEMNKEYEYLEEGNICITVLNPTCQYKLYIDLEDYGEFTLSYYKWHSHYFPDDMDYEVFYNDLTAILNNTKCTENVSSKKRWIYNTLKEIKDTESYNFKVAESLPGEFVKELKKVGGSVELFFWDCSKNITIQI
;
A
#
# COMPACT_ATOMS: atom_id res chain seq x y z
N MET A 1 11.69 19.10 9.73
CA MET A 1 12.39 18.69 10.97
C MET A 1 12.43 17.18 10.96
N ASP A 2 13.43 16.55 11.58
CA ASP A 2 13.43 15.08 11.70
C ASP A 2 12.33 14.69 12.70
N ILE A 3 11.38 13.88 12.23
CA ILE A 3 10.24 13.36 12.98
C ILE A 3 10.63 11.96 13.46
N ASN A 4 10.36 11.60 14.71
CA ASN A 4 10.40 10.19 15.07
C ASN A 4 9.07 9.52 14.68
N PRO A 5 9.02 8.49 13.80
CA PRO A 5 7.76 7.88 13.38
C PRO A 5 6.83 7.43 14.52
N ILE A 6 7.41 6.91 15.61
CA ILE A 6 6.61 6.46 16.77
C ILE A 6 5.86 7.61 17.46
N ASP A 7 6.36 8.84 17.39
CA ASP A 7 5.69 10.02 17.97
C ASP A 7 4.40 10.38 17.22
N LYS A 8 4.28 9.96 15.95
CA LYS A 8 3.09 10.16 15.13
C LYS A 8 1.98 9.14 15.36
N LYS A 9 2.20 8.12 16.18
CA LYS A 9 1.21 7.06 16.45
C LYS A 9 -0.17 7.60 16.80
N ASN A 10 -0.26 8.55 17.74
CA ASN A 10 -1.55 9.08 18.20
C ASN A 10 -2.25 9.91 17.10
N GLU A 11 -1.50 10.62 16.27
CA GLU A 11 -2.03 11.39 15.14
C GLU A 11 -2.61 10.44 14.07
N ILE A 12 -1.89 9.35 13.77
CA ILE A 12 -2.33 8.31 12.85
C ILE A 12 -3.57 7.58 13.38
N CYS A 13 -3.57 7.18 14.66
CA CYS A 13 -4.75 6.55 15.27
C CYS A 13 -5.98 7.46 15.18
N LYS A 14 -5.82 8.75 15.45
CA LYS A 14 -6.92 9.72 15.30
C LYS A 14 -7.44 9.80 13.87
N LEU A 15 -6.55 9.82 12.86
CA LEU A 15 -6.97 9.75 11.46
C LEU A 15 -7.79 8.48 11.18
N LEU A 16 -7.35 7.32 11.68
CA LEU A 16 -8.06 6.06 11.50
C LEU A 16 -9.43 6.08 12.18
N ASP A 17 -9.53 6.63 13.39
CA ASP A 17 -10.80 6.85 14.09
C ASP A 17 -11.74 7.78 13.30
N ASP A 18 -11.21 8.91 12.79
CA ASP A 18 -11.96 9.89 11.99
C ASP A 18 -12.46 9.29 10.65
N LEU A 19 -11.76 8.28 10.12
CA LEU A 19 -12.14 7.51 8.93
C LEU A 19 -12.98 6.26 9.25
N GLU A 20 -13.34 6.05 10.51
CA GLU A 20 -14.09 4.88 10.99
C GLU A 20 -13.42 3.53 10.62
N ALA A 21 -12.08 3.51 10.55
CA ALA A 21 -11.32 2.32 10.22
C ALA A 21 -11.08 1.45 11.47
N GLU A 22 -11.28 0.15 11.36
CA GLU A 22 -10.94 -0.80 12.43
C GLU A 22 -9.45 -1.16 12.37
N TYR A 23 -8.75 -1.10 13.50
CA TYR A 23 -7.31 -1.37 13.54
C TYR A 23 -6.84 -2.02 14.85
N GLU A 24 -5.70 -2.69 14.75
CA GLU A 24 -4.96 -3.31 15.85
C GLU A 24 -3.56 -2.69 15.94
N ILE A 25 -2.99 -2.60 17.14
CA ILE A 25 -1.62 -2.09 17.34
C ILE A 25 -0.77 -3.23 17.88
N HIS A 26 0.39 -3.44 17.25
CA HIS A 26 1.34 -4.49 17.56
C HIS A 26 2.71 -3.94 17.88
N THR A 27 3.40 -4.61 18.79
CA THR A 27 4.72 -4.25 19.30
C THR A 27 5.66 -5.45 19.36
N PHE A 28 6.95 -5.18 19.51
CA PHE A 28 7.97 -6.21 19.68
C PHE A 28 7.65 -7.19 20.83
N GLY A 29 7.94 -8.48 20.59
CA GLY A 29 7.80 -9.54 21.60
C GLY A 29 6.40 -10.15 21.71
N GLU A 30 5.46 -9.74 20.86
CA GLU A 30 4.16 -10.39 20.77
C GLU A 30 4.27 -11.83 20.26
N MET A 31 3.46 -12.73 20.83
CA MET A 31 3.41 -14.15 20.42
C MET A 31 2.58 -14.35 19.15
N ASN A 32 2.84 -13.56 18.11
CA ASN A 32 2.20 -13.66 16.80
C ASN A 32 3.26 -13.63 15.69
N LYS A 33 3.30 -14.70 14.88
CA LYS A 33 4.24 -14.87 13.77
C LYS A 33 4.17 -13.77 12.72
N GLU A 34 3.00 -13.15 12.55
CA GLU A 34 2.81 -12.05 11.61
C GLU A 34 3.68 -10.84 11.97
N TYR A 35 3.97 -10.64 13.26
CA TYR A 35 4.68 -9.47 13.79
C TYR A 35 6.07 -9.79 14.36
N GLU A 36 6.59 -11.00 14.11
CA GLU A 36 7.94 -11.42 14.55
C GLU A 36 9.07 -10.58 13.94
N TYR A 37 8.79 -9.80 12.88
CA TYR A 37 9.75 -8.93 12.23
C TYR A 37 9.96 -7.59 12.97
N LEU A 38 9.07 -7.22 13.89
CA LEU A 38 9.20 -5.95 14.61
C LEU A 38 10.47 -5.96 15.47
N GLU A 39 11.19 -4.85 15.46
CA GLU A 39 12.33 -4.63 16.35
C GLU A 39 11.88 -3.91 17.64
N GLU A 40 12.70 -3.98 18.69
CA GLU A 40 12.40 -3.30 19.96
C GLU A 40 12.22 -1.79 19.73
N GLY A 41 11.08 -1.25 20.17
CA GLY A 41 10.71 0.17 19.97
C GLY A 41 9.78 0.40 18.77
N ASN A 42 9.80 -0.47 17.76
CA ASN A 42 8.94 -0.33 16.59
C ASN A 42 7.48 -0.71 16.88
N ILE A 43 6.57 -0.11 16.13
CA ILE A 43 5.13 -0.32 16.23
C ILE A 43 4.58 -0.63 14.85
N CYS A 44 3.73 -1.65 14.73
CA CYS A 44 2.88 -1.84 13.56
C CYS A 44 1.43 -1.51 13.91
N ILE A 45 0.80 -0.62 13.15
CA ILE A 45 -0.66 -0.44 13.17
C ILE A 45 -1.23 -1.23 11.99
N THR A 46 -2.03 -2.25 12.29
CA THR A 46 -2.68 -3.09 11.30
C THR A 46 -4.13 -2.65 11.12
N VAL A 47 -4.47 -2.13 9.95
CA VAL A 47 -5.83 -1.70 9.61
C VAL A 47 -6.57 -2.86 8.93
N LEU A 48 -7.71 -3.25 9.51
CA LEU A 48 -8.53 -4.35 9.05
C LEU A 48 -9.42 -3.92 7.89
N ASN A 49 -9.37 -4.66 6.78
CA ASN A 49 -10.22 -4.39 5.63
C ASN A 49 -11.59 -5.06 5.81
N PRO A 50 -12.71 -4.30 5.80
CA PRO A 50 -14.04 -4.88 6.01
C PRO A 50 -14.56 -5.68 4.81
N THR A 51 -13.93 -5.56 3.64
CA THR A 51 -14.42 -6.13 2.38
C THR A 51 -13.62 -7.34 1.90
N CYS A 52 -12.44 -7.61 2.47
CA CYS A 52 -11.58 -8.72 2.07
C CYS A 52 -10.52 -9.05 3.15
N GLN A 53 -9.78 -10.14 2.94
CA GLN A 53 -8.77 -10.62 3.91
C GLN A 53 -7.46 -9.80 3.95
N TYR A 54 -7.29 -8.83 3.05
CA TYR A 54 -6.04 -8.11 2.90
C TYR A 54 -6.03 -6.88 3.80
N LYS A 55 -5.19 -6.92 4.84
CA LYS A 55 -4.98 -5.82 5.77
C LYS A 55 -4.05 -4.77 5.15
N LEU A 56 -4.09 -3.56 5.69
CA LEU A 56 -3.09 -2.52 5.46
C LEU A 56 -2.21 -2.43 6.71
N TYR A 57 -0.90 -2.31 6.52
CA TYR A 57 0.08 -2.24 7.60
C TYR A 57 0.78 -0.88 7.57
N ILE A 58 0.91 -0.27 8.74
CA ILE A 58 1.62 0.97 8.98
C ILE A 58 2.73 0.66 9.98
N ASP A 59 3.96 0.53 9.51
CA ASP A 59 5.11 0.33 10.38
C ASP A 59 5.72 1.69 10.73
N LEU A 60 5.89 1.92 12.03
CA LEU A 60 6.51 3.08 12.63
C LEU A 60 7.82 2.61 13.27
N GLU A 61 8.94 2.89 12.61
CA GLU A 61 10.26 2.53 13.12
C GLU A 61 10.80 3.60 14.08
N ASP A 62 11.32 3.21 15.24
CA ASP A 62 11.91 4.15 16.21
C ASP A 62 13.19 4.78 15.61
N TYR A 63 13.16 6.09 15.37
CA TYR A 63 14.18 6.85 14.62
C TYR A 63 14.48 6.29 13.20
N GLY A 64 13.53 5.58 12.60
CA GLY A 64 13.63 5.02 11.25
C GLY A 64 12.65 5.66 10.26
N GLU A 65 12.07 4.86 9.37
CA GLU A 65 11.12 5.32 8.35
C GLU A 65 9.64 5.04 8.75
N PHE A 66 8.72 5.68 8.03
CA PHE A 66 7.34 5.18 7.96
C PHE A 66 7.25 4.20 6.79
N THR A 67 6.63 3.04 7.02
CA THR A 67 6.31 2.11 5.93
C THR A 67 4.79 1.92 5.84
N LEU A 68 4.24 2.09 4.63
CA LEU A 68 2.86 1.77 4.32
C LEU A 68 2.83 0.56 3.39
N SER A 69 2.23 -0.55 3.83
CA SER A 69 2.09 -1.76 3.03
C SER A 69 0.61 -2.10 2.82
N TYR A 70 0.20 -2.28 1.57
CA TYR A 70 -1.14 -2.73 1.23
C TYR A 70 -1.11 -3.67 0.04
N TYR A 71 -1.69 -4.87 0.22
CA TYR A 71 -1.68 -5.93 -0.79
C TYR A 71 -0.24 -6.21 -1.28
N LYS A 72 0.01 -6.10 -2.58
CA LYS A 72 1.33 -6.36 -3.18
C LYS A 72 2.24 -5.13 -3.18
N TRP A 73 1.76 -3.97 -2.76
CA TRP A 73 2.49 -2.70 -2.79
C TRP A 73 2.95 -2.30 -1.39
N HIS A 74 4.13 -1.69 -1.32
CA HIS A 74 4.59 -0.97 -0.14
C HIS A 74 5.35 0.28 -0.58
N SER A 75 5.42 1.26 0.32
CA SER A 75 6.28 2.43 0.17
C SER A 75 6.88 2.81 1.51
N HIS A 76 8.11 3.30 1.42
CA HIS A 76 8.87 3.89 2.50
C HIS A 76 8.76 5.41 2.37
N TYR A 77 8.63 6.09 3.50
CA TYR A 77 8.54 7.54 3.59
C TYR A 77 9.57 8.01 4.60
N PHE A 78 10.36 9.02 4.21
CA PHE A 78 11.38 9.56 5.09
C PHE A 78 10.75 10.19 6.34
N PRO A 79 11.48 10.17 7.49
CA PRO A 79 11.03 10.76 8.74
C PRO A 79 11.09 12.29 8.74
N ASP A 80 10.47 12.94 7.75
CA ASP A 80 10.37 14.39 7.65
C ASP A 80 8.95 14.86 7.35
N ASP A 81 8.70 16.16 7.56
CA ASP A 81 7.37 16.75 7.44
C ASP A 81 6.75 16.59 6.03
N MET A 82 7.57 16.64 4.98
CA MET A 82 7.08 16.56 3.60
C MET A 82 6.66 15.14 3.26
N ASP A 83 7.51 14.16 3.55
CA ASP A 83 7.22 12.76 3.30
C ASP A 83 6.13 12.23 4.22
N TYR A 84 6.02 12.74 5.45
CA TYR A 84 4.88 12.47 6.33
C TYR A 84 3.55 12.97 5.75
N GLU A 85 3.53 14.15 5.11
CA GLU A 85 2.33 14.65 4.43
C GLU A 85 1.94 13.72 3.26
N VAL A 86 2.91 13.20 2.49
CA VAL A 86 2.64 12.23 1.43
C VAL A 86 2.09 10.92 2.01
N PHE A 87 2.72 10.38 3.06
CA PHE A 87 2.26 9.20 3.79
C PHE A 87 0.80 9.36 4.25
N TYR A 88 0.49 10.47 4.90
CA TYR A 88 -0.84 10.78 5.42
C TYR A 88 -1.89 10.82 4.29
N ASN A 89 -1.54 11.46 3.18
CA ASN A 89 -2.40 11.56 2.00
C ASN A 89 -2.61 10.21 1.31
N ASP A 90 -1.57 9.39 1.21
CA ASP A 90 -1.66 8.05 0.62
C ASP A 90 -2.50 7.10 1.47
N LEU A 91 -2.29 7.07 2.79
CA LEU A 91 -3.11 6.31 3.73
C LEU A 91 -4.59 6.71 3.60
N THR A 92 -4.86 8.01 3.66
CA THR A 92 -6.23 8.56 3.51
C THR A 92 -6.84 8.19 2.16
N ALA A 93 -6.07 8.26 1.08
CA ALA A 93 -6.55 7.97 -0.27
C ALA A 93 -6.83 6.48 -0.50
N ILE A 94 -6.03 5.58 0.10
CA ILE A 94 -6.31 4.14 0.07
C ILE A 94 -7.63 3.87 0.80
N LEU A 95 -7.76 4.30 2.05
CA LEU A 95 -8.94 4.02 2.88
C LEU A 95 -10.23 4.62 2.30
N ASN A 96 -10.15 5.79 1.65
CA ASN A 96 -11.27 6.40 0.93
C ASN A 96 -11.50 5.85 -0.48
N ASN A 97 -10.72 4.85 -0.90
CA ASN A 97 -10.85 4.21 -2.19
C ASN A 97 -10.62 5.15 -3.40
N THR A 98 -9.87 6.23 -3.23
CA THR A 98 -9.50 7.17 -4.30
C THR A 98 -8.19 6.77 -4.98
N LYS A 99 -7.31 6.08 -4.25
CA LYS A 99 -6.15 5.38 -4.79
C LYS A 99 -6.30 3.86 -4.64
N CYS A 100 -5.65 3.13 -5.53
CA CYS A 100 -5.55 1.67 -5.51
C CYS A 100 -4.13 1.23 -5.85
N THR A 101 -3.80 -0.02 -5.54
CA THR A 101 -2.54 -0.60 -6.03
C THR A 101 -2.73 -1.09 -7.46
N GLU A 102 -1.92 -0.59 -8.39
CA GLU A 102 -1.83 -1.07 -9.77
C GLU A 102 -0.74 -2.13 -9.81
N ASN A 103 -1.08 -3.38 -10.12
CA ASN A 103 -0.17 -4.51 -10.11
C ASN A 103 -0.10 -5.14 -11.49
N VAL A 104 1.09 -5.16 -12.08
CA VAL A 104 1.31 -5.71 -13.41
C VAL A 104 2.08 -7.00 -13.32
N SER A 105 1.56 -8.04 -13.96
CA SER A 105 2.18 -9.37 -14.01
C SER A 105 2.15 -9.90 -15.44
N SER A 106 3.18 -10.63 -15.81
CA SER A 106 3.09 -11.56 -16.94
C SER A 106 2.58 -12.91 -16.45
N LYS A 107 2.27 -13.82 -17.38
CA LYS A 107 1.99 -15.23 -17.01
C LYS A 107 3.18 -15.97 -16.37
N LYS A 108 4.36 -15.34 -16.30
CA LYS A 108 5.57 -15.93 -15.71
C LYS A 108 5.87 -15.39 -14.32
N ARG A 109 5.63 -14.11 -14.08
CA ARG A 109 6.07 -13.41 -12.88
C ARG A 109 5.33 -12.09 -12.70
N TRP A 110 5.39 -11.59 -11.47
CA TRP A 110 5.11 -10.20 -11.16
C TRP A 110 6.18 -9.29 -11.79
N ILE A 111 5.77 -8.12 -12.29
CA ILE A 111 6.65 -7.16 -13.00
C ILE A 111 6.86 -5.91 -12.15
N TYR A 112 5.79 -5.22 -11.78
CA TYR A 112 5.87 -4.06 -10.88
C TYR A 112 4.52 -3.77 -10.22
N ASN A 113 4.54 -2.92 -9.21
CA ASN A 113 3.38 -2.36 -8.53
C ASN A 113 3.57 -0.84 -8.38
N THR A 114 2.47 -0.12 -8.20
CA THR A 114 2.50 1.29 -7.79
C THR A 114 1.17 1.66 -7.13
N LEU A 115 1.16 2.71 -6.33
CA LEU A 115 -0.07 3.32 -5.85
C LEU A 115 -0.56 4.35 -6.87
N LYS A 116 -1.82 4.26 -7.29
CA LYS A 116 -2.35 5.09 -8.37
C LYS A 116 -3.73 5.62 -8.05
N GLU A 117 -3.93 6.90 -8.36
CA GLU A 117 -5.25 7.51 -8.33
C GLU A 117 -6.04 7.09 -9.58
N ILE A 118 -7.21 6.49 -9.37
CA ILE A 118 -8.08 6.01 -10.44
C ILE A 118 -9.46 6.63 -10.25
N LYS A 119 -9.74 7.67 -11.03
CA LYS A 119 -11.01 8.41 -10.97
C LYS A 119 -12.16 7.62 -11.57
N ASP A 120 -11.88 6.85 -12.61
CA ASP A 120 -12.85 6.04 -13.32
C ASP A 120 -12.17 4.77 -13.85
N THR A 121 -12.63 3.62 -13.36
CA THR A 121 -12.15 2.30 -13.75
C THR A 121 -12.58 1.92 -15.16
N GLU A 122 -13.68 2.46 -15.69
CA GLU A 122 -14.16 2.13 -17.03
C GLU A 122 -13.30 2.76 -18.13
N SER A 123 -12.80 3.98 -17.90
CA SER A 123 -11.86 4.66 -18.80
C SER A 123 -10.40 4.23 -18.60
N TYR A 124 -10.10 3.44 -17.56
CA TYR A 124 -8.75 3.03 -17.26
C TYR A 124 -8.18 2.10 -18.35
N ASN A 125 -7.05 2.51 -18.92
CA ASN A 125 -6.36 1.75 -19.94
C ASN A 125 -4.85 1.76 -19.68
N PHE A 126 -4.30 0.59 -19.41
CA PHE A 126 -2.88 0.45 -19.12
C PHE A 126 -2.02 0.58 -20.39
N LYS A 127 -1.15 1.59 -20.42
CA LYS A 127 -0.26 1.86 -21.56
C LYS A 127 1.07 1.13 -21.42
N VAL A 128 1.06 -0.18 -21.70
CA VAL A 128 2.23 -1.08 -21.59
C VAL A 128 3.54 -0.48 -22.11
N ALA A 129 3.53 0.12 -23.31
CA ALA A 129 4.74 0.64 -23.94
C ALA A 129 5.28 1.94 -23.30
N GLU A 130 4.42 2.67 -22.59
CA GLU A 130 4.76 3.94 -21.91
C GLU A 130 5.15 3.70 -20.45
N SER A 131 4.58 2.65 -19.84
CA SER A 131 4.73 2.37 -18.41
C SER A 131 5.87 1.40 -18.07
N LEU A 132 6.41 0.67 -19.04
CA LEU A 132 7.36 -0.42 -18.77
C LEU A 132 8.65 -0.34 -19.58
N PRO A 133 9.80 -0.75 -18.98
CA PRO A 133 11.02 -1.05 -19.71
C PRO A 133 10.78 -2.04 -20.86
N GLY A 134 11.49 -1.84 -21.97
CA GLY A 134 11.25 -2.58 -23.23
C GLY A 134 11.37 -4.11 -23.12
N GLU A 135 12.11 -4.63 -22.15
CA GLU A 135 12.18 -6.08 -21.90
C GLU A 135 10.85 -6.66 -21.40
N PHE A 136 10.17 -5.96 -20.50
CA PHE A 136 8.86 -6.38 -19.97
C PHE A 136 7.76 -6.19 -21.00
N VAL A 137 7.85 -5.14 -21.84
CA VAL A 137 6.96 -4.99 -23.00
C VAL A 137 7.08 -6.18 -23.95
N LYS A 138 8.31 -6.62 -24.26
CA LYS A 138 8.55 -7.80 -25.11
C LYS A 138 8.03 -9.08 -24.44
N GLU A 139 8.21 -9.21 -23.13
CA GLU A 139 7.69 -10.34 -22.35
C GLU A 139 6.16 -10.41 -22.43
N LEU A 140 5.46 -9.32 -22.08
CA LEU A 140 4.00 -9.23 -22.12
C LEU A 140 3.45 -9.50 -23.53
N LYS A 141 4.08 -8.96 -24.58
CA LYS A 141 3.70 -9.28 -25.97
C LYS A 141 3.85 -10.77 -26.32
N LYS A 142 4.81 -11.47 -25.70
CA LYS A 142 5.11 -12.87 -26.00
C LYS A 142 4.20 -13.84 -25.24
N VAL A 143 3.93 -13.58 -23.96
CA VAL A 143 3.22 -14.52 -23.08
C VAL A 143 1.88 -14.01 -22.55
N GLY A 144 1.53 -12.76 -22.81
CA GLY A 144 0.40 -12.07 -22.22
C GLY A 144 0.63 -11.76 -20.73
N GLY A 145 -0.32 -11.05 -20.15
CA GLY A 145 -0.30 -10.73 -18.73
C GLY A 145 -1.59 -10.12 -18.23
N SER A 146 -1.51 -9.47 -17.08
CA SER A 146 -2.65 -8.75 -16.51
C SER A 146 -2.21 -7.51 -15.75
N VAL A 147 -3.10 -6.54 -15.72
CA VAL A 147 -3.09 -5.45 -14.75
C VAL A 147 -4.24 -5.65 -13.79
N GLU A 148 -3.92 -5.68 -12.50
CA GLU A 148 -4.87 -5.73 -11.41
C GLU A 148 -4.87 -4.38 -10.70
N LEU A 149 -6.03 -3.73 -10.67
CA LEU A 149 -6.28 -2.59 -9.79
C LEU A 149 -6.94 -3.10 -8.52
N PHE A 150 -6.23 -2.99 -7.40
CA PHE A 150 -6.66 -3.51 -6.12
C PHE A 150 -6.95 -2.34 -5.15
N PHE A 151 -8.24 -2.11 -4.97
CA PHE A 151 -8.86 -1.05 -4.19
C PHE A 151 -9.02 -1.47 -2.72
N TRP A 152 -9.30 -0.51 -1.83
CA TRP A 152 -9.64 -0.80 -0.44
C TRP A 152 -11.01 -1.47 -0.34
N ASP A 153 -12.02 -0.92 -1.02
CA ASP A 153 -13.27 -1.61 -1.32
C ASP A 153 -13.01 -2.64 -2.42
N CYS A 154 -12.75 -3.88 -1.98
CA CYS A 154 -12.40 -5.01 -2.85
C CYS A 154 -13.50 -5.34 -3.88
N SER A 155 -14.74 -4.86 -3.71
CA SER A 155 -15.80 -5.03 -4.72
C SER A 155 -15.54 -4.24 -6.01
N LYS A 156 -14.66 -3.22 -5.95
CA LYS A 156 -14.25 -2.38 -7.09
C LYS A 156 -12.98 -2.87 -7.78
N ASN A 157 -12.40 -3.97 -7.31
CA ASN A 157 -11.22 -4.55 -7.92
C ASN A 157 -11.48 -4.92 -9.37
N ILE A 158 -10.56 -4.56 -10.27
CA ILE A 158 -10.63 -4.94 -11.67
C ILE A 158 -9.34 -5.63 -12.11
N THR A 159 -9.48 -6.59 -13.01
CA THR A 159 -8.34 -7.23 -13.67
C THR A 159 -8.53 -7.13 -15.19
N ILE A 160 -7.55 -6.54 -15.85
CA ILE A 160 -7.50 -6.35 -17.30
C ILE A 160 -6.41 -7.26 -17.87
N GLN A 161 -6.75 -8.06 -18.88
CA GLN A 161 -5.76 -8.88 -19.58
C GLN A 161 -4.98 -8.03 -20.60
N ILE A 162 -3.67 -8.24 -20.66
CA ILE A 162 -2.73 -7.64 -21.62
C ILE A 162 -2.34 -8.66 -22.68
#